data_AF-A0A3N4RXM2-F1
#
_entry.id   AF-A0A3N4RXM2-F1
#
_cell.length_a   1.000
_cell.length_b   1.000
_cell.length_c   1.000
_cell.angle_alpha   90.00
_cell.angle_beta   90.00
_cell.angle_gamma   90.00
#
_symmetry.space_group_name_H-M   'P 1'
#
loop_
_entity.id
_entity.type
_entity.pdbx_description
1 polymer ?
#
loop_
_entity_poly.entity_id
_entity_poly.type
_entity_poly.pdbx_seq_one_letter_code
_entity_poly.pdbx_strand_id
1 'polypeptide(L)' 'MNQIPLLCPRCGRPQRIVHQEDPHHPVRVVHTETGREPCDEPAGEVVGEDDGEVVGEPPTDPERSGLNRC' A
#
# COMPACT_ATOMS: atom_id res chain seq x y z
N MET A 1 -1.52 -14.33 -30.84
CA MET A 1 -2.28 -14.08 -29.60
C MET A 1 -1.98 -12.66 -29.17
N ASN A 2 -2.94 -11.73 -29.30
CA ASN A 2 -2.73 -10.36 -28.84
C ASN A 2 -2.94 -10.34 -27.33
N GLN A 3 -1.85 -10.33 -26.56
CA GLN A 3 -1.94 -10.14 -25.11
C GLN A 3 -2.33 -8.69 -24.82
N ILE A 4 -3.38 -8.50 -24.02
CA ILE A 4 -3.74 -7.18 -23.51
C ILE A 4 -2.64 -6.76 -22.53
N PRO A 5 -1.98 -5.60 -22.73
CA PRO A 5 -0.92 -5.16 -21.84
C PRO A 5 -1.49 -4.88 -20.45
N LEU A 6 -0.83 -5.38 -19.42
CA LEU A 6 -1.12 -4.99 -18.05
C LEU A 6 -0.63 -3.55 -17.86
N LEU A 7 -1.50 -2.69 -17.32
CA LEU A 7 -1.18 -1.30 -17.05
C LEU A 7 -1.25 -1.04 -15.55
N CYS A 8 -0.28 -0.29 -15.03
CA CYS A 8 -0.30 0.13 -13.64
C CYS A 8 -1.50 1.05 -13.39
N PRO A 9 -2.39 0.74 -12.43
CA PRO A 9 -3.55 1.60 -12.15
C PRO A 9 -3.15 2.96 -11.55
N ARG A 10 -1.93 3.11 -11.01
CA ARG A 10 -1.43 4.37 -10.42
C ARG A 10 -0.83 5.32 -11.45
N CYS A 11 -0.06 4.82 -12.43
CA CYS A 11 0.70 5.65 -13.36
C CYS A 11 0.45 5.37 -14.85
N GLY A 12 -0.39 4.37 -15.18
CA GLY A 12 -0.71 4.00 -16.56
C GLY A 12 0.44 3.30 -17.32
N ARG A 13 1.60 3.07 -16.69
CA ARG A 13 2.75 2.45 -17.34
C ARG A 13 2.56 0.95 -17.54
N PRO A 14 3.12 0.36 -18.61
CA PRO A 14 3.11 -1.09 -18.82
C PRO A 14 3.74 -1.87 -17.67
N GLN A 15 3.12 -2.99 -17.31
CA GLN A 15 3.57 -3.91 -16.28
C GLN A 15 3.75 -5.33 -16.83
N ARG A 16 4.56 -6.12 -16.12
CA ARG A 16 4.76 -7.54 -16.38
C ARG A 16 4.72 -8.33 -15.07
N ILE A 17 4.20 -9.55 -15.18
CA ILE A 17 4.21 -10.53 -14.09
C ILE A 17 5.57 -11.24 -14.11
N VAL A 18 6.19 -11.35 -12.95
CA VAL A 18 7.43 -12.09 -12.74
C VAL A 18 7.10 -13.31 -11.88
N HIS A 19 7.17 -14.48 -12.50
CA HIS A 19 7.11 -15.76 -11.82
C HIS A 19 8.50 -16.06 -11.27
N GLN A 20 8.57 -16.37 -9.98
CA GLN A 20 9.80 -16.87 -9.36
C GLN A 20 9.89 -18.38 -9.55
N GLU A 21 11.11 -18.92 -9.58
CA GLU A 21 11.32 -20.36 -9.72
C GLU A 21 10.89 -21.14 -8.46
N ASP A 22 10.94 -20.48 -7.30
CA ASP A 22 10.50 -21.05 -6.04
C ASP A 22 8.98 -20.88 -5.83
N PRO A 23 8.22 -21.97 -5.64
CA PRO A 23 6.77 -21.93 -5.51
C PRO A 23 6.28 -21.37 -4.17
N HIS A 24 7.16 -21.20 -3.17
CA HIS A 24 6.81 -20.54 -1.90
C HIS A 24 6.97 -19.03 -1.98
N HIS A 25 7.60 -18.51 -3.04
CA HIS A 25 7.73 -17.08 -3.24
C HIS A 25 6.51 -16.49 -3.95
N PRO A 26 6.00 -15.34 -3.48
CA PRO A 26 4.88 -14.69 -4.13
C PRO A 26 5.26 -14.23 -5.54
N VAL A 27 4.27 -14.31 -6.43
CA VAL A 27 4.34 -13.72 -7.77
C VAL A 27 4.43 -12.20 -7.63
N ARG A 28 5.33 -11.57 -8.39
CA ARG A 28 5.54 -10.11 -8.34
C ARG A 28 5.06 -9.46 -9.63
N VAL A 29 4.59 -8.22 -9.54
CA VAL A 29 4.18 -7.40 -10.68
C VAL A 29 5.03 -6.15 -10.72
N VAL A 30 5.84 -6.01 -11.76
CA VAL A 30 6.78 -4.89 -11.90
C VAL A 30 6.46 -4.08 -13.14
N HIS A 31 6.86 -2.80 -13.14
CA HIS A 31 6.86 -2.01 -14.35
C HIS A 31 7.85 -2.60 -15.35
N THR A 32 7.42 -2.70 -16.62
CA THR A 32 8.24 -3.28 -17.68
C THR A 32 9.52 -2.47 -17.92
N GLU A 33 9.46 -1.15 -17.75
CA GLU A 33 10.57 -0.25 -17.99
C GLU A 33 11.58 -0.20 -16.84
N THR A 34 11.10 -0.11 -15.58
CA THR A 34 11.99 0.07 -14.42
C THR A 34 12.34 -1.24 -13.72
N GLY A 35 11.58 -2.31 -13.96
CA GLY A 35 11.71 -3.57 -13.22
C GLY A 35 11.33 -3.46 -11.74
N ARG A 36 10.71 -2.35 -11.33
CA ARG A 36 10.33 -2.06 -9.94
C ARG A 36 8.81 -2.10 -9.77
N GLU A 37 8.39 -2.57 -8.59
CA GLU A 37 6.99 -2.54 -8.12
C GLU A 37 6.52 -1.12 -7.79
N PRO A 38 7.28 -0.28 -7.06
CA PRO A 38 6.83 1.08 -6.76
C PRO A 38 6.69 1.90 -8.04
N CYS A 39 5.62 2.70 -8.08
CA CYS A 39 5.59 3.86 -8.94
C CYS A 39 6.55 4.89 -8.34
N ASP A 40 7.35 5.56 -9.15
CA ASP A 40 7.91 6.85 -8.72
C ASP A 40 6.72 7.73 -8.34
N GLU A 41 6.57 7.99 -7.06
CA GLU A 41 5.63 8.98 -6.57
C GLU A 41 6.09 10.33 -7.14
N PRO A 42 5.17 11.20 -7.59
CA PRO A 42 5.59 12.56 -7.91
C PRO A 42 6.29 13.09 -6.66
N ALA A 43 7.54 13.55 -6.79
CA ALA A 43 8.32 14.08 -5.67
C ALA A 43 7.49 15.14 -4.93
N GLY A 44 6.87 14.74 -3.84
CA GLY A 44 5.75 15.44 -3.26
C GLY A 44 5.48 14.82 -1.90
N GLU A 45 5.91 15.56 -0.89
CA GLU A 45 5.58 15.38 0.54
C GLU A 45 6.40 14.31 1.25
N VAL A 46 7.62 14.71 1.62
CA VAL A 46 8.31 14.22 2.80
C VAL A 46 7.45 14.49 4.04
N VAL A 47 6.53 13.59 4.37
CA VAL A 47 6.06 13.47 5.76
C VAL A 47 7.20 12.81 6.52
N GLY A 48 8.01 13.63 7.19
CA GLY A 48 9.02 13.14 8.11
C GLY A 48 8.33 12.32 9.21
N GLU A 49 8.64 11.03 9.27
CA GLU A 49 8.29 10.19 10.41
C GLU A 49 9.27 10.54 11.55
N ASP A 50 8.89 11.58 12.28
CA ASP A 50 9.40 11.93 13.61
C ASP A 50 8.80 10.96 14.63
N ASP A 51 9.70 10.28 15.32
CA ASP A 51 9.62 9.77 16.70
C ASP A 51 8.55 8.74 17.12
N GLY A 52 9.06 7.62 17.65
CA GLY A 52 8.64 7.17 18.99
C GLY A 52 7.33 6.40 19.15
N GLU A 53 7.47 5.10 19.44
CA GLU A 53 6.72 4.40 20.49
C GLU A 53 5.17 4.47 20.47
N VAL A 54 4.53 3.55 19.75
CA VAL A 54 3.09 3.25 19.90
C VAL A 54 2.84 2.31 21.09
N VAL A 55 2.84 2.85 22.31
CA VAL A 55 2.13 2.24 23.44
C VAL A 55 1.19 3.27 24.05
N GLY A 56 -0.03 3.32 23.55
CA GLY A 56 -1.10 4.16 24.09
C GLY A 56 -2.45 3.51 23.85
N GLU A 57 -3.10 3.11 24.94
CA GLU A 57 -4.44 2.53 25.01
C GLU A 57 -5.48 3.35 24.20
N PRO A 58 -6.53 2.71 23.64
CA PRO A 58 -7.59 3.45 22.96
C PRO A 58 -8.28 4.43 23.93
N PRO A 59 -8.57 5.68 23.52
CA PRO A 59 -9.28 6.61 24.37
C PRO A 59 -10.67 6.05 24.67
N THR A 60 -10.89 5.68 25.93
CA THR A 60 -12.22 5.30 26.41
C THR A 60 -13.01 6.60 26.51
N ASP A 61 -13.84 6.89 25.52
CA ASP A 61 -14.75 8.03 25.51
C ASP A 61 -15.83 7.83 26.60
N PRO A 62 -15.85 8.63 27.68
CA PRO A 62 -16.84 8.48 28.76
C PRO A 62 -18.21 9.11 28.42
N GLU A 63 -18.35 9.80 27.27
CA GLU A 63 -19.56 10.55 26.90
C GLU A 63 -20.62 9.70 26.19
N ARG A 64 -20.39 8.38 26.04
CA ARG A 64 -21.45 7.40 25.76
C ARG A 64 -22.10 6.83 27.03
N SER A 65 -21.87 7.43 28.20
CA SER A 65 -22.64 7.17 29.43
C SER A 65 -24.03 7.82 29.38
N GLY A 66 -24.82 7.43 28.38
CA GLY A 66 -26.20 7.88 28.16
C GLY A 66 -27.27 7.02 28.85
N LEU A 67 -26.98 6.44 30.01
CA LEU A 67 -27.96 5.67 30.81
C LEU A 67 -28.15 6.28 32.20
N ASN A 68 -28.44 7.58 32.22
CA ASN A 68 -29.17 8.22 33.32
C ASN A 68 -30.54 8.67 32.79
N ARG A 69 -31.47 7.71 32.62
CA ARG A 69 -32.90 8.00 32.50
C ARG A 69 -33.73 6.89 33.14
N CYS A 70 -34.29 7.25 34.31
CA CYS A 70 -35.46 6.72 35.02
C CYS A 70 -35.38 5.32 35.63
#